data_AF-A0A2N6E3N7-F1
#
_entry.id   AF-A0A2N6E3N7-F1
#
_cell.length_a   1.000
_cell.length_b   1.000
_cell.length_c   1.000
_cell.angle_alpha   90.00
_cell.angle_beta   90.00
_cell.angle_gamma   90.00
#
_symmetry.space_group_name_H-M   'P 1'
#
loop_
_entity.id
_entity.type
_entity.pdbx_description
1 polymer ?
#
loop_
_entity_poly.entity_id
_entity_poly.type
_entity_poly.pdbx_seq_one_letter_code
_entity_poly.pdbx_strand_id
1 'polypeptide(L)'
;MCLIFLLFCLAGMSSGVAFAEVVNLGAHRTDVGLMDFQQVIDETCSKCHTRERVDIALAKRKSIGPILQQMNRLGADISSADQALIEAFWADDKFAEVNRVIATRCTLCHSRERIDQQLMEGVDLETLTEKMLRFGARLSDEDRKVLGVFSGQPLR
;
A
#
# COMPACT_ATOMS: atom_id res chain seq x y z
N MET A 1 43.39 -3.98 46.69
CA MET A 1 43.38 -5.07 45.69
C MET A 1 42.53 -6.18 46.30
N CYS A 2 41.38 -6.66 45.82
CA CYS A 2 40.58 -6.55 44.58
C CYS A 2 39.10 -6.34 44.99
N LEU A 3 38.29 -5.44 44.41
CA LEU A 3 37.77 -5.32 43.04
C LEU A 3 36.61 -6.31 42.70
N ILE A 4 35.42 -5.69 42.56
CA ILE A 4 34.34 -5.90 41.57
C ILE A 4 33.22 -6.93 41.88
N PHE A 5 32.01 -6.49 41.50
CA PHE A 5 30.77 -7.22 41.23
C PHE A 5 29.72 -7.27 42.35
N LEU A 6 29.07 -6.12 42.58
CA LEU A 6 27.62 -6.12 42.79
C LEU A 6 26.98 -5.10 41.85
N LEU A 7 26.43 -5.70 40.79
CA LEU A 7 25.77 -5.17 39.62
C LEU A 7 24.25 -5.13 39.93
N PHE A 8 23.51 -4.20 39.30
CA PHE A 8 22.03 -4.16 39.19
C PHE A 8 21.27 -3.78 40.49
N CYS A 9 20.30 -2.85 40.55
CA CYS A 9 19.27 -2.40 39.60
C CYS A 9 18.82 -0.98 40.00
N LEU A 10 19.28 0.08 39.33
CA LEU A 10 18.69 1.43 39.46
C LEU A 10 18.92 2.18 38.15
N ALA A 11 17.99 2.04 37.20
CA ALA A 11 17.64 3.06 36.21
C ALA A 11 16.63 2.50 35.19
N GLY A 12 15.51 3.22 35.02
CA GLY A 12 14.87 3.36 33.71
C GLY A 12 13.81 2.34 33.33
N MET A 13 12.63 2.41 33.96
CA MET A 13 11.40 1.98 33.28
C MET A 13 11.02 3.09 32.29
N SER A 14 11.63 3.07 31.11
CA SER A 14 11.21 3.90 29.98
C SER A 14 9.98 3.24 29.36
N SER A 15 8.80 3.77 29.63
CA SER A 15 7.59 3.42 28.89
C SER A 15 7.71 3.99 27.47
N GLY A 16 8.40 3.26 26.59
CA GLY A 16 8.37 3.51 25.16
C GLY A 16 7.04 3.05 24.59
N VAL A 17 6.06 3.94 24.52
CA VAL A 17 4.92 3.77 23.61
C VAL A 17 5.46 3.89 22.19
N ALA A 18 5.62 2.75 21.52
CA ALA A 18 5.89 2.69 20.09
C ALA A 18 4.62 3.14 19.36
N PHE A 19 4.58 4.39 18.92
CA PHE A 19 3.62 4.82 17.93
C PHE A 19 3.97 4.12 16.62
N ALA A 20 3.05 3.28 16.12
CA ALA A 20 3.14 2.69 14.80
C ALA A 20 3.03 3.82 13.76
N GLU A 21 4.13 4.08 13.07
CA GLU A 21 4.16 4.93 11.89
C GLU A 21 3.27 4.29 10.82
N VAL A 22 2.24 5.02 10.38
CA VAL A 22 1.22 4.54 9.44
C VAL A 22 1.76 4.72 8.02
N VAL A 23 1.89 3.59 7.31
CA VAL A 23 2.61 3.45 6.03
C VAL A 23 1.64 3.50 4.85
N ASN A 24 2.06 4.23 3.81
CA ASN A 24 1.33 4.68 2.63
C ASN A 24 1.84 3.91 1.39
N LEU A 25 1.08 3.79 0.31
CA LEU A 25 1.19 2.65 -0.61
C LEU A 25 1.10 3.00 -2.09
N GLY A 26 2.23 3.39 -2.70
CA GLY A 26 2.33 3.42 -4.16
C GLY A 26 3.03 4.64 -4.78
N ALA A 27 4.04 5.21 -4.13
CA ALA A 27 4.69 6.42 -4.63
C ALA A 27 5.71 6.20 -5.75
N HIS A 28 5.54 5.24 -6.68
CA HIS A 28 6.32 5.26 -7.94
C HIS A 28 5.49 4.86 -9.14
N ARG A 29 4.67 5.82 -9.52
CA ARG A 29 4.72 6.33 -10.88
C ARG A 29 4.90 7.84 -10.79
N THR A 30 5.55 8.42 -11.79
CA THR A 30 5.56 9.87 -11.99
C THR A 30 4.23 10.38 -12.57
N ASP A 31 3.16 9.57 -12.57
CA ASP A 31 1.81 10.04 -12.81
C ASP A 31 1.25 10.64 -11.51
N VAL A 32 1.15 11.97 -11.48
CA VAL A 32 0.59 12.75 -10.36
C VAL A 32 -0.70 12.10 -9.80
N GLY A 33 -1.52 11.51 -10.67
CA GLY A 33 -2.78 10.86 -10.28
C GLY A 33 -2.66 9.65 -9.34
N LEU A 34 -1.61 8.83 -9.41
CA LEU A 34 -1.53 7.65 -8.52
C LEU A 34 -1.14 8.04 -7.09
N MET A 35 -0.22 9.00 -6.97
CA MET A 35 0.16 9.56 -5.67
C MET A 35 -1.04 10.25 -5.01
N ASP A 36 -1.79 11.04 -5.78
CA ASP A 36 -3.00 11.69 -5.30
C ASP A 36 -4.07 10.66 -4.88
N PHE A 37 -4.25 9.58 -5.65
CA PHE A 37 -5.18 8.50 -5.29
C PHE A 37 -4.79 7.86 -3.97
N GLN A 38 -3.51 7.55 -3.83
CA GLN A 38 -3.01 6.88 -2.65
C GLN A 38 -3.09 7.79 -1.41
N GLN A 39 -2.76 9.08 -1.57
CA GLN A 39 -2.95 10.09 -0.53
C GLN A 39 -4.41 10.14 -0.06
N VAL A 40 -5.37 10.13 -0.99
CA VAL A 40 -6.80 10.10 -0.63
C VAL A 40 -7.17 8.84 0.15
N ILE A 41 -6.65 7.67 -0.22
CA ILE A 41 -6.92 6.46 0.58
C ILE A 41 -6.37 6.62 2.00
N ASP A 42 -5.16 7.13 2.16
CA ASP A 42 -4.51 7.12 3.47
C ASP A 42 -4.93 8.27 4.38
N GLU A 43 -5.16 9.44 3.82
CA GLU A 43 -5.60 10.61 4.60
C GLU A 43 -7.11 10.63 4.82
N THR A 44 -7.90 10.01 3.94
CA THR A 44 -9.36 10.09 4.00
C THR A 44 -10.00 8.76 4.38
N CYS A 45 -9.64 7.66 3.70
CA CYS A 45 -10.29 6.37 3.96
C CYS A 45 -9.74 5.68 5.22
N SER A 46 -8.43 5.74 5.45
CA SER A 46 -7.76 5.06 6.56
C SER A 46 -8.12 5.63 7.94
N LYS A 47 -8.74 6.82 8.00
CA LYS A 47 -9.35 7.38 9.21
C LYS A 47 -10.44 6.48 9.81
N CYS A 48 -11.13 5.70 8.97
CA CYS A 48 -12.29 4.89 9.38
C CYS A 48 -12.24 3.43 8.87
N HIS A 49 -11.36 3.11 7.93
CA HIS A 49 -11.27 1.80 7.30
C HIS A 49 -9.85 1.25 7.37
N THR A 50 -9.72 -0.07 7.49
CA THR A 50 -8.42 -0.71 7.27
C THR A 50 -8.11 -0.71 5.78
N ARG A 51 -6.82 -0.67 5.42
CA ARG A 51 -6.41 -0.76 4.02
C ARG A 51 -6.95 -2.02 3.35
N GLU A 52 -6.89 -3.16 4.06
CA GLU A 52 -7.47 -4.43 3.62
C GLU A 52 -8.95 -4.30 3.23
N ARG A 53 -9.76 -3.59 4.03
CA ARG A 53 -11.18 -3.39 3.73
C ARG A 53 -11.39 -2.58 2.45
N VAL A 54 -10.55 -1.57 2.21
CA VAL A 54 -10.58 -0.75 0.99
C VAL A 54 -10.16 -1.57 -0.22
N ASP A 55 -9.08 -2.34 -0.10
CA ASP A 55 -8.57 -3.23 -1.15
C ASP A 55 -9.59 -4.32 -1.52
N ILE A 56 -10.30 -4.89 -0.55
CA ILE A 56 -11.40 -5.85 -0.81
C ILE A 56 -12.55 -5.17 -1.55
N ALA A 57 -12.86 -3.91 -1.23
CA ALA A 57 -13.89 -3.16 -1.94
C ALA A 57 -13.48 -2.87 -3.40
N LEU A 58 -12.22 -2.50 -3.62
CA LEU A 58 -11.60 -2.32 -4.94
C LEU A 58 -11.71 -3.60 -5.78
N ALA A 59 -11.27 -4.73 -5.23
CA ALA A 59 -11.30 -6.02 -5.91
C ALA A 59 -12.73 -6.48 -6.29
N LYS A 60 -13.74 -6.09 -5.51
CA LYS A 60 -15.16 -6.44 -5.76
C LYS A 60 -15.82 -5.59 -6.85
N ARG A 61 -15.14 -4.59 -7.41
CA ARG A 61 -15.63 -3.74 -8.51
C ARG A 61 -17.02 -3.15 -8.26
N LYS A 62 -17.34 -2.84 -7.01
CA LYS A 62 -18.59 -2.13 -6.71
C LYS A 62 -18.52 -0.74 -7.30
N SER A 63 -19.65 -0.23 -7.79
CA SER A 63 -19.77 1.18 -8.16
C SER A 63 -19.43 2.03 -6.94
N ILE A 64 -18.33 2.77 -7.03
CA ILE A 64 -17.77 3.49 -5.88
C ILE A 64 -18.52 4.80 -5.62
N GLY A 65 -19.07 5.46 -6.65
CA GLY A 65 -19.80 6.72 -6.49
C GLY A 65 -20.92 6.68 -5.42
N PRO A 66 -21.87 5.72 -5.47
CA PRO A 66 -22.87 5.57 -4.43
C PRO A 66 -22.30 5.28 -3.03
N ILE A 67 -21.15 4.59 -2.97
CA ILE A 67 -20.46 4.30 -1.72
C ILE A 67 -19.82 5.58 -1.16
N LEU A 68 -19.17 6.40 -1.98
CA LEU A 68 -18.58 7.68 -1.57
C LEU A 68 -19.66 8.66 -1.09
N GLN A 69 -20.79 8.73 -1.79
CA GLN A 69 -21.95 9.50 -1.34
C GLN A 69 -22.46 9.01 0.02
N GLN A 70 -22.50 7.68 0.23
CA GLN A 70 -22.84 7.12 1.53
C GLN A 70 -21.82 7.49 2.60
N MET A 71 -20.52 7.47 2.30
CA MET A 71 -19.46 7.85 3.22
C MET A 71 -19.58 9.32 3.63
N ASN A 72 -19.83 10.23 2.68
CA ASN A 72 -20.07 11.64 2.99
C ASN A 72 -21.29 11.84 3.90
N ARG A 73 -22.38 11.09 3.66
CA ARG A 73 -23.55 11.11 4.57
C ARG A 73 -23.24 10.59 5.97
N LEU A 74 -22.26 9.70 6.12
CA LEU A 74 -21.79 9.17 7.40
C LEU A 74 -20.72 10.05 8.07
N GLY A 75 -20.37 11.18 7.47
CA GLY A 75 -19.44 12.16 8.03
C GLY A 75 -18.00 12.08 7.50
N ALA A 76 -17.75 11.34 6.42
CA ALA A 76 -16.50 11.50 5.68
C ALA A 76 -16.48 12.88 5.00
N ASP A 77 -15.31 13.52 4.97
CA ASP A 77 -15.08 14.76 4.24
C ASP A 77 -14.31 14.44 2.96
N ILE A 78 -15.03 13.97 1.94
CA ILE A 78 -14.47 13.64 0.63
C ILE A 78 -14.85 14.76 -0.33
N SER A 79 -13.85 15.51 -0.80
CA SER A 79 -14.07 16.62 -1.74
C SER A 79 -14.57 16.11 -3.09
N SER A 80 -15.18 16.99 -3.90
CA SER A 80 -15.60 16.63 -5.26
C SER A 80 -14.42 16.27 -6.18
N ALA A 81 -13.25 16.89 -5.93
CA ALA A 81 -12.02 16.56 -6.64
C ALA A 81 -11.53 15.15 -6.28
N ASP A 82 -11.48 14.82 -4.99
CA ASP A 82 -11.10 13.49 -4.51
C ASP A 82 -12.08 12.44 -5.01
N GLN A 83 -13.39 12.74 -4.99
CA GLN A 83 -14.41 11.84 -5.50
C GLN A 83 -14.20 11.52 -6.99
N ALA A 84 -13.97 12.56 -7.82
CA ALA A 84 -13.72 12.37 -9.24
C ALA A 84 -12.45 11.55 -9.49
N LEU A 85 -11.41 11.81 -8.70
CA LEU A 85 -10.14 11.09 -8.77
C LEU A 85 -10.32 9.62 -8.38
N ILE A 86 -10.98 9.35 -7.25
CA ILE A 86 -11.30 7.98 -6.82
C ILE A 86 -12.11 7.26 -7.89
N GLU A 87 -13.18 7.88 -8.42
CA GLU A 87 -14.04 7.25 -9.44
C GLU A 87 -13.26 6.91 -10.73
N ALA A 88 -12.37 7.80 -11.18
CA ALA A 88 -11.52 7.55 -12.35
C ALA A 88 -10.56 6.36 -12.13
N PHE A 89 -9.90 6.29 -10.97
CA PHE A 89 -8.97 5.20 -10.65
C PHE A 89 -9.70 3.88 -10.36
N TRP A 90 -10.88 3.94 -9.74
CA TRP A 90 -11.69 2.76 -9.42
C TRP A 90 -12.30 2.11 -10.67
N ALA A 91 -12.48 2.88 -11.74
CA ALA A 91 -12.92 2.39 -13.03
C ALA A 91 -11.78 1.81 -13.90
N ASP A 92 -10.51 2.01 -13.52
CA ASP A 92 -9.36 1.48 -14.28
C ASP A 92 -9.11 0.00 -13.95
N ASP A 93 -9.43 -0.85 -14.92
CA ASP A 93 -9.20 -2.30 -14.86
C ASP A 93 -7.74 -2.67 -14.55
N LYS A 94 -6.77 -1.85 -14.97
CA LYS A 94 -5.34 -2.10 -14.75
C LYS A 94 -4.96 -1.94 -13.28
N PHE A 95 -5.56 -0.96 -12.61
CA PHE A 95 -5.31 -0.73 -11.19
C PHE A 95 -5.92 -1.83 -10.31
N ALA A 96 -7.12 -2.29 -10.67
CA ALA A 96 -7.74 -3.44 -10.00
C ALA A 96 -6.90 -4.70 -10.15
N GLU A 97 -6.34 -4.93 -11.34
CA GLU A 97 -5.52 -6.10 -11.64
C GLU A 97 -4.17 -6.08 -10.90
N VAL A 98 -3.52 -4.92 -10.78
CA VAL A 98 -2.31 -4.79 -9.95
C VAL A 98 -2.58 -5.05 -8.49
N ASN A 99 -3.65 -4.48 -7.93
CA ASN A 99 -4.03 -4.77 -6.55
C ASN A 99 -4.34 -6.26 -6.34
N ARG A 100 -4.96 -6.92 -7.32
CA ARG A 100 -5.19 -8.37 -7.28
C ARG A 100 -3.86 -9.14 -7.22
N VAL A 101 -2.89 -8.82 -8.07
CA VAL A 101 -1.58 -9.48 -8.07
C VAL A 101 -0.87 -9.25 -6.74
N ILE A 102 -0.83 -8.03 -6.23
CA ILE A 102 -0.21 -7.74 -4.94
C ILE A 102 -0.87 -8.55 -3.82
N ALA A 103 -2.20 -8.50 -3.72
CA ALA A 103 -2.96 -9.15 -2.67
C ALA A 103 -2.92 -10.69 -2.71
N THR A 104 -2.60 -11.29 -3.86
CA THR A 104 -2.62 -12.76 -4.02
C THR A 104 -1.24 -13.39 -4.20
N ARG A 105 -0.23 -12.60 -4.58
CA ARG A 105 1.13 -13.08 -4.83
C ARG A 105 2.14 -12.52 -3.84
N CYS A 106 2.12 -11.21 -3.63
CA CYS A 106 3.15 -10.53 -2.86
C CYS A 106 2.91 -10.68 -1.35
N THR A 107 1.64 -10.63 -0.92
CA THR A 107 1.25 -10.78 0.49
C THR A 107 1.47 -12.20 1.05
N LEU A 108 1.79 -13.18 0.20
CA LEU A 108 2.16 -14.52 0.65
C LEU A 108 3.51 -14.55 1.39
N CYS A 109 4.37 -13.56 1.14
CA CYS A 109 5.72 -13.50 1.71
C CYS A 109 6.08 -12.13 2.29
N HIS A 110 5.35 -11.08 1.93
CA HIS A 110 5.59 -9.72 2.39
C HIS A 110 4.34 -9.19 3.08
N SER A 111 4.51 -8.26 4.02
CA SER A 111 3.36 -7.48 4.47
C SER A 111 2.98 -6.50 3.37
N ARG A 112 1.71 -6.05 3.38
CA ARG A 112 1.24 -5.01 2.48
C ARG A 112 2.14 -3.79 2.62
N GLU A 113 2.33 -3.32 3.84
CA GLU A 113 3.14 -2.15 4.19
C GLU A 113 4.56 -2.20 3.61
N ARG A 114 5.20 -3.38 3.60
CA ARG A 114 6.54 -3.52 3.01
C ARG A 114 6.53 -3.37 1.48
N ILE A 115 5.56 -3.98 0.82
CA ILE A 115 5.42 -3.90 -0.65
C ILE A 115 5.23 -2.45 -1.05
N ASP A 116 4.38 -1.78 -0.27
CA ASP A 116 3.98 -0.41 -0.42
C ASP A 116 5.16 0.55 -0.31
N GLN A 117 5.96 0.38 0.75
CA GLN A 117 7.19 1.12 0.94
C GLN A 117 8.16 0.90 -0.24
N GLN A 118 8.33 -0.32 -0.73
CA GLN A 118 9.20 -0.56 -1.88
C GLN A 118 8.67 0.07 -3.17
N LEU A 119 7.35 0.08 -3.34
CA LEU A 119 6.69 0.82 -4.42
C LEU A 119 6.81 2.33 -4.23
N MET A 120 7.01 2.83 -3.00
CA MET A 120 7.27 4.25 -2.69
C MET A 120 8.74 4.67 -2.76
N GLU A 121 9.67 3.72 -2.81
CA GLU A 121 11.11 3.99 -2.93
C GLU A 121 11.62 3.89 -4.38
N GLY A 122 10.77 3.42 -5.29
CA GLY A 122 11.03 3.49 -6.73
C GLY A 122 12.00 2.43 -7.15
N VAL A 123 11.97 1.35 -6.37
CA VAL A 123 12.78 0.19 -6.59
C VAL A 123 12.45 -0.32 -7.99
N ASP A 124 13.50 -0.60 -8.74
CA ASP A 124 13.37 -1.26 -10.02
C ASP A 124 12.67 -2.62 -9.82
N LEU A 125 11.39 -2.66 -10.16
CA LEU A 125 10.55 -3.83 -9.97
C LEU A 125 11.02 -5.00 -10.84
N GLU A 126 11.71 -4.75 -11.96
CA GLU A 126 12.26 -5.82 -12.79
C GLU A 126 13.35 -6.56 -12.03
N THR A 127 14.40 -5.85 -11.61
CA THR A 127 15.50 -6.41 -10.81
C THR A 127 15.01 -7.04 -9.49
N LEU A 128 14.04 -6.39 -8.83
CA LEU A 128 13.48 -6.89 -7.58
C LEU A 128 12.68 -8.18 -7.79
N THR A 129 11.86 -8.24 -8.85
CA THR A 129 11.05 -9.41 -9.18
C THR A 129 11.93 -10.61 -9.55
N GLU A 130 13.01 -10.39 -10.30
CA GLU A 130 13.99 -11.45 -10.58
C GLU A 130 14.60 -12.02 -9.31
N LYS A 131 14.94 -11.15 -8.35
CA LYS A 131 15.44 -11.57 -7.05
C LYS A 131 14.40 -12.42 -6.32
N MET A 132 13.14 -11.98 -6.28
CA MET A 132 12.03 -12.73 -5.67
C MET A 132 11.85 -14.11 -6.30
N LEU A 133 11.92 -14.22 -7.63
CA LEU A 133 11.85 -15.50 -8.34
C LEU A 133 13.00 -16.44 -7.95
N ARG A 134 14.23 -15.93 -7.82
CA ARG A 134 15.37 -16.72 -7.33
C ARG A 134 15.17 -17.22 -5.90
N PHE A 135 14.46 -16.46 -5.06
CA PHE A 135 14.09 -16.86 -3.69
C PHE A 135 12.80 -17.68 -3.60
N GLY A 136 12.22 -18.09 -4.73
CA GLY A 136 11.10 -19.02 -4.79
C GLY A 136 9.71 -18.37 -4.88
N ALA A 137 9.63 -17.06 -5.15
CA ALA A 137 8.35 -16.44 -5.46
C ALA A 137 7.72 -17.06 -6.71
N ARG A 138 6.40 -17.21 -6.72
CA ARG A 138 5.64 -17.81 -7.82
C ARG A 138 4.85 -16.70 -8.53
N LEU A 139 5.48 -16.08 -9.52
CA LEU A 139 4.87 -15.06 -10.38
C LEU A 139 4.84 -15.60 -11.82
N SER A 140 3.66 -15.54 -12.45
CA SER A 140 3.52 -15.87 -13.87
C SER A 140 4.01 -14.73 -14.76
N ASP A 141 4.23 -15.00 -16.05
CA ASP A 141 4.58 -13.97 -17.03
C ASP A 141 3.53 -12.85 -17.08
N GLU A 142 2.25 -13.20 -16.93
CA GLU A 142 1.15 -12.25 -16.85
C GLU A 142 1.21 -11.41 -15.56
N ASP A 143 1.45 -12.02 -14.40
CA ASP A 143 1.61 -11.27 -13.14
C ASP A 143 2.78 -10.26 -13.26
N ARG A 144 3.88 -10.65 -13.91
CA ARG A 144 5.03 -9.76 -14.15
C ARG A 144 4.70 -8.63 -15.14
N LYS A 145 3.92 -8.92 -16.18
CA LYS A 145 3.47 -7.90 -17.13
C LYS A 145 2.59 -6.86 -16.45
N VAL A 146 1.65 -7.32 -15.61
CA VAL A 146 0.77 -6.49 -14.79
C VAL A 146 1.58 -5.58 -13.85
N LEU A 147 2.60 -6.13 -13.18
CA LEU A 147 3.50 -5.34 -12.31
C LEU A 147 4.41 -4.38 -13.10
N GLY A 148 4.87 -4.78 -14.30
CA GLY A 148 5.73 -3.97 -15.18
C GLY A 148 5.05 -2.71 -15.73
N VAL A 149 3.72 -2.66 -15.70
CA VAL A 149 2.96 -1.42 -15.95
C VAL A 149 3.36 -0.30 -14.98
N PHE A 150 3.84 -0.63 -13.78
CA PHE A 150 4.25 0.34 -12.76
C PHE A 150 5.75 0.62 -12.74
N SER A 151 6.59 -0.15 -13.43
CA SER A 151 8.05 0.12 -13.54
C SER A 151 8.42 1.18 -14.57
N GLY A 152 7.47 2.01 -15.01
CA GLY A 152 7.70 3.09 -15.99
C GLY A 152 7.69 2.64 -17.45
N GLN A 153 7.35 1.38 -17.75
CA GLN A 153 7.14 0.95 -19.14
C GLN A 153 5.68 1.14 -19.58
N PRO A 154 5.40 1.92 -20.64
CA PRO A 154 4.05 2.02 -21.18
C PRO A 154 3.62 0.69 -21.78
N LEU A 155 2.37 0.31 -21.52
CA LEU A 155 1.72 -0.81 -22.19
C LEU A 155 1.72 -0.56 -23.71
N ARG A 156 2.48 -1.37 -24.45
CA ARG A 156 2.37 -1.47 -25.92
C ARG A 156 1.26 -2.45 -26.29
#